data_AF-W9IBD1-F1
#
_entry.id   AF-W9IBD1-F1
#
_cell.length_a   1.000
_cell.length_b   1.000
_cell.length_c   1.000
_cell.angle_alpha   90.00
_cell.angle_beta   90.00
_cell.angle_gamma   90.00
#
_symmetry.space_group_name_H-M   'P 1'
#
loop_
_entity.id
_entity.type
_entity.pdbx_description
1 polymer ?
#
loop_
_entity_poly.entity_id
_entity_poly.type
_entity_poly.pdbx_seq_one_letter_code
_entity_poly.pdbx_strand_id
1 'polypeptide(L)'
;MAVIERDDASERAFGWYPLTLIAKTYGQVRNRHVDNSKSGDEEELRKIALETRRQGTRRLFWPYIGWFYQLFTTDRLWVLEELDNDKLYVKMSSLEDFCASIHSSDRHVWKK
;
A
#
# COMPACT_ATOMS: atom_id res chain seq x y z
N MET A 1 -3.15 -21.48 1.60
CA MET A 1 -2.75 -20.30 0.80
C MET A 1 -1.33 -20.57 0.36
N ALA A 2 -1.15 -21.02 -0.89
CA ALA A 2 0.16 -21.33 -1.46
C ALA A 2 0.59 -20.12 -2.30
N VAL A 3 1.70 -19.50 -1.94
CA VAL A 3 2.40 -18.55 -2.80
C VAL A 3 3.27 -19.41 -3.71
N ILE A 4 2.97 -19.42 -5.00
CA ILE A 4 3.80 -20.10 -6.01
C ILE A 4 4.95 -19.14 -6.30
N GLU A 5 6.14 -19.44 -5.80
CA GLU A 5 7.37 -18.75 -6.16
C GLU A 5 7.95 -19.42 -7.41
N ARG A 6 8.16 -18.63 -8.48
CA ARG A 6 8.82 -19.08 -9.71
C ARG A 6 10.12 -18.30 -9.87
N ASP A 7 11.23 -19.02 -9.96
CA ASP A 7 12.58 -18.41 -10.07
C ASP A 7 12.75 -17.56 -11.33
N ASP A 8 11.98 -17.79 -12.40
CA ASP A 8 12.00 -17.01 -13.64
C ASP A 8 11.10 -15.77 -13.63
N ALA A 9 10.28 -15.62 -12.57
CA ALA A 9 9.51 -14.42 -12.28
C ALA A 9 10.22 -13.49 -11.29
N SER A 10 11.50 -13.76 -10.99
CA SER A 10 12.34 -12.95 -10.11
C SER A 10 12.93 -11.73 -10.82
N GLU A 11 12.07 -10.94 -11.42
CA GLU A 11 12.37 -9.54 -11.59
C GLU A 11 11.05 -8.84 -11.39
N ARG A 12 10.99 -8.05 -10.31
CA ARG A 12 10.13 -6.89 -10.20
C ARG A 12 8.68 -7.15 -9.64
N ALA A 13 8.06 -6.22 -8.87
CA ALA A 13 6.74 -6.24 -8.16
C ALA A 13 5.90 -4.89 -8.07
N PHE A 14 4.55 -4.96 -8.07
CA PHE A 14 3.53 -3.93 -7.71
C PHE A 14 3.20 -2.72 -8.64
N GLY A 15 1.88 -2.52 -8.84
CA GLY A 15 1.29 -1.33 -9.47
C GLY A 15 1.33 -0.12 -8.54
N TRP A 16 2.35 0.72 -8.71
CA TRP A 16 2.55 1.91 -7.89
C TRP A 16 1.75 3.08 -8.46
N TYR A 17 0.55 3.31 -7.91
CA TYR A 17 -0.20 4.53 -8.20
C TYR A 17 0.11 5.59 -7.14
N PRO A 18 0.46 6.83 -7.53
CA PRO A 18 0.53 7.94 -6.59
C PRO A 18 -0.77 8.06 -5.78
N LEU A 19 -0.68 8.35 -4.48
CA LEU A 19 -1.86 8.52 -3.63
C LEU A 19 -2.86 9.54 -4.19
N THR A 20 -2.36 10.59 -4.86
CA THR A 20 -3.20 11.58 -5.55
C THR A 20 -4.02 10.98 -6.69
N LEU A 21 -3.43 10.05 -7.44
CA LEU A 21 -4.13 9.32 -8.51
C LEU A 21 -5.15 8.34 -7.92
N ILE A 22 -4.79 7.60 -6.87
CA ILE A 22 -5.73 6.72 -6.15
C ILE A 22 -6.93 7.52 -5.62
N ALA A 23 -6.69 8.63 -4.94
CA ALA A 23 -7.74 9.48 -4.39
C ALA A 23 -8.67 10.02 -5.48
N LYS A 24 -8.08 10.48 -6.61
CA LYS A 24 -8.84 10.95 -7.77
C LYS A 24 -9.70 9.83 -8.36
N THR A 25 -9.12 8.66 -8.65
CA THR A 25 -9.83 7.53 -9.24
C THR A 25 -10.94 7.03 -8.32
N TYR A 26 -10.67 6.92 -7.01
CA TYR A 26 -11.70 6.55 -6.03
C TYR A 26 -12.85 7.57 -6.00
N GLY A 27 -12.54 8.87 -5.95
CA GLY A 27 -13.57 9.92 -5.96
C GLY A 27 -14.45 9.87 -7.22
N GLN A 28 -13.84 9.61 -8.38
CA GLN A 28 -14.55 9.44 -9.65
C GLN A 28 -15.44 8.19 -9.66
N VAL A 29 -14.87 7.02 -9.33
CA VAL A 29 -15.60 5.74 -9.31
C VAL A 29 -16.77 5.76 -8.33
N ARG A 30 -16.62 6.47 -7.21
CA ARG A 30 -17.62 6.49 -6.13
C ARG A 30 -18.52 7.70 -6.16
N ASN A 31 -18.28 8.63 -7.08
CA ASN A 31 -18.94 9.94 -7.12
C ASN A 31 -18.92 10.64 -5.75
N ARG A 32 -17.74 10.70 -5.12
CA ARG A 32 -17.53 11.30 -3.79
C ARG A 32 -16.34 12.25 -3.81
N HIS A 33 -16.45 13.30 -2.99
CA HIS A 33 -15.31 14.13 -2.67
C HIS A 33 -14.31 13.35 -1.80
N VAL A 34 -13.02 13.48 -2.11
CA VAL A 34 -11.93 12.89 -1.35
C VAL A 34 -10.96 14.01 -0.99
N ASP A 35 -10.86 14.31 0.29
CA ASP A 35 -9.91 15.29 0.81
C ASP A 35 -8.51 14.66 0.91
N ASN A 36 -7.53 15.32 0.32
CA ASN A 36 -6.12 14.93 0.42
C ASN A 36 -5.42 15.86 1.40
N SER A 37 -5.06 15.36 2.57
CA SER A 37 -4.20 16.06 3.51
C SER A 37 -2.77 15.52 3.39
N LYS A 38 -1.79 16.40 3.16
CA LYS A 38 -0.38 16.04 3.24
C LYS A 38 0.03 16.00 4.71
N SER A 39 0.39 14.82 5.20
CA SER A 39 0.96 14.67 6.54
C SER A 39 2.47 14.87 6.48
N GLY A 40 2.89 16.12 6.66
CA GLY A 40 4.28 16.48 6.88
C GLY A 40 5.24 16.34 5.70
N ASP A 41 6.50 16.60 5.98
CA ASP A 41 7.63 16.37 5.08
C ASP A 41 8.47 15.16 5.51
N GLU A 42 9.52 14.86 4.74
CA GLU A 42 10.42 13.73 4.98
C GLU A 42 11.12 13.82 6.34
N GLU A 43 11.44 15.03 6.80
CA GLU A 43 12.10 15.24 8.09
C GLU A 43 11.14 14.92 9.24
N GLU A 44 9.89 15.36 9.14
CA GLU A 44 8.83 14.99 10.09
C GLU A 44 8.58 13.49 10.12
N LEU A 45 8.51 12.84 8.95
CA LEU A 45 8.38 11.38 8.84
C LEU A 45 9.54 10.66 9.53
N ARG A 46 10.77 11.13 9.32
CA ARG A 46 11.98 10.59 9.95
C ARG A 46 11.94 10.74 11.47
N LYS A 47 11.50 11.89 11.98
CA LYS A 47 11.31 12.13 13.43
C LYS A 47 10.28 11.16 14.02
N ILE A 48 9.13 10.99 13.37
CA ILE A 48 8.07 10.08 13.80
C ILE A 48 8.57 8.63 13.83
N ALA A 49 9.26 8.18 12.77
CA ALA A 49 9.80 6.82 12.68
C ALA A 49 10.78 6.52 13.83
N LEU A 50 11.72 7.45 14.09
CA LEU A 50 12.72 7.29 15.16
C LEU A 50 12.09 7.33 16.55
N GLU A 51 11.15 8.23 16.80
CA GLU A 51 10.49 8.33 18.11
C GLU A 51 9.61 7.11 18.39
N THR A 52 8.84 6.65 17.40
CA THR A 52 8.02 5.43 17.55
C THR A 52 8.90 4.20 17.79
N ARG A 53 10.07 4.12 17.16
CA ARG A 53 11.05 3.05 17.43
C ARG A 53 11.66 3.15 18.82
N ARG A 54 11.94 4.36 19.32
CA ARG A 54 12.43 4.58 20.69
C ARG A 54 11.44 4.05 21.73
N GLN A 55 10.15 4.19 21.46
CA GLN A 55 9.05 3.65 22.27
C GLN A 55 8.71 2.18 21.95
N GLY A 56 9.36 1.62 20.93
CA GLY A 56 9.12 0.29 20.42
C GLY A 56 9.49 -0.78 21.45
N THR A 57 8.60 -1.76 21.60
CA THR A 57 8.89 -3.01 22.29
C THR A 57 8.65 -4.16 21.33
N ARG A 58 9.10 -5.37 21.67
CA ARG A 58 8.81 -6.57 20.85
C ARG A 58 7.31 -6.77 20.58
N ARG A 59 6.44 -6.32 21.49
CA ARG A 59 4.98 -6.35 21.33
C ARG A 59 4.44 -5.21 20.47
N LEU A 60 5.16 -4.08 20.40
CA LEU A 60 4.81 -2.89 19.62
C LEU A 60 5.71 -2.75 18.40
N PHE A 61 6.11 -3.87 17.80
CA PHE A 61 6.96 -3.90 16.61
C PHE A 61 6.27 -3.27 15.39
N TRP A 62 5.02 -3.67 15.15
CA TRP A 62 4.27 -3.29 13.96
C TRP A 62 4.00 -1.78 13.81
N PRO A 63 3.66 -1.03 14.87
CA PRO A 63 3.46 0.42 14.76
C PRO A 63 4.69 1.19 14.28
N TYR A 64 5.89 0.90 14.79
CA TYR A 64 7.08 1.66 14.37
C TYR A 64 7.65 1.18 13.03
N ILE A 65 7.55 -0.12 12.70
CA ILE A 65 8.09 -0.61 11.43
C ILE A 65 7.33 0.00 10.24
N GLY A 66 6.02 0.23 10.37
CA GLY A 66 5.21 0.89 9.32
C GLY A 66 5.75 2.28 8.94
N TRP A 67 6.22 3.06 9.92
CA TRP A 67 6.85 4.36 9.64
C TRP A 67 8.18 4.22 8.88
N PHE A 68 8.97 3.17 9.16
CA PHE A 68 10.19 2.90 8.39
C PHE A 68 9.88 2.43 6.96
N TYR A 69 8.84 1.64 6.73
CA TYR A 69 8.39 1.31 5.38
C TYR A 69 8.05 2.59 4.60
N GLN A 70 7.29 3.50 5.19
CA GLN A 70 6.94 4.76 4.55
C GLN A 70 8.18 5.63 4.29
N LEU A 71 9.12 5.71 5.24
CA LEU A 71 10.35 6.47 5.08
C LEU A 71 11.22 5.90 3.95
N PHE A 72 11.51 4.61 3.95
CA PHE A 72 12.40 4.01 2.94
C PHE A 72 11.81 3.99 1.54
N THR A 73 10.49 3.92 1.41
CA THR A 73 9.81 4.04 0.11
C THR A 73 9.77 5.49 -0.37
N THR A 74 9.67 6.47 0.53
CA THR A 74 9.70 7.91 0.20
C THR A 74 11.12 8.36 -0.18
N ASP A 75 12.13 7.95 0.59
CA ASP A 75 13.55 8.26 0.38
C ASP A 75 14.13 7.51 -0.83
N ARG A 76 13.32 6.69 -1.53
CA ARG A 76 13.72 5.79 -2.64
C ARG A 76 14.86 4.83 -2.29
N LEU A 77 15.15 4.66 -1.00
CA LEU A 77 16.14 3.70 -0.52
C LEU A 77 15.69 2.27 -0.80
N TRP A 78 14.37 2.04 -0.82
CA TRP A 78 13.78 0.81 -1.31
C TRP A 78 13.12 1.08 -2.65
N VAL A 79 13.84 0.77 -3.73
CA VAL A 79 13.27 0.66 -5.05
C VAL A 79 12.48 -0.64 -5.07
N LEU A 80 11.16 -0.52 -5.03
CA LEU A 80 10.28 -1.62 -5.40
C LEU A 80 10.46 -1.79 -6.91
N GLU A 81 11.20 -2.83 -7.30
CA GLU A 81 11.22 -3.31 -8.68
C GLU A 81 9.75 -3.55 -9.15
N GLU A 82 9.35 -3.40 -10.44
CA GLU A 82 8.00 -3.62 -11.13
C GLU A 82 7.45 -5.04 -11.59
N LEU A 83 6.29 -5.58 -11.18
CA LEU A 83 5.88 -6.98 -11.53
C LEU A 83 5.71 -7.31 -13.02
N ASP A 84 6.42 -8.32 -13.52
CA ASP A 84 6.17 -8.92 -14.85
C ASP A 84 4.95 -9.88 -14.79
N ASN A 85 3.76 -9.29 -14.89
CA ASN A 85 2.50 -10.03 -14.83
C ASN A 85 2.28 -10.97 -16.03
N ASP A 86 2.91 -10.66 -17.17
CA ASP A 86 2.78 -11.46 -18.39
C ASP A 86 3.45 -12.83 -18.21
N LYS A 87 4.62 -12.86 -17.55
CA LYS A 87 5.29 -14.12 -17.17
C LYS A 87 4.52 -14.94 -16.13
N LEU A 88 3.73 -14.26 -15.29
CA LEU A 88 2.92 -14.90 -14.26
C LEU A 88 1.56 -15.38 -14.77
N TYR A 89 1.19 -15.06 -16.02
CA TYR A 89 -0.13 -15.33 -16.59
C TYR A 89 -1.28 -14.80 -15.72
N VAL A 90 -1.04 -13.71 -14.98
CA VAL A 90 -2.02 -13.09 -14.09
C VAL A 90 -2.61 -11.87 -14.76
N LYS A 91 -3.95 -11.85 -14.88
CA LYS A 91 -4.67 -10.65 -15.29
C LYS A 91 -4.80 -9.70 -14.10
N MET A 92 -4.16 -8.55 -14.18
CA MET A 92 -4.33 -7.49 -13.19
C MET A 92 -5.72 -6.84 -13.30
N SER A 93 -6.32 -6.52 -12.16
CA SER A 93 -7.49 -5.63 -12.11
C SER A 93 -7.02 -4.19 -12.31
N SER A 94 -7.82 -3.37 -13.00
CA SER A 94 -7.53 -1.94 -13.09
C SER A 94 -7.69 -1.26 -11.72
N LEU A 95 -7.12 -0.06 -11.57
CA LEU A 95 -7.32 0.74 -10.36
C LEU A 95 -8.81 1.07 -10.17
N GLU A 96 -9.53 1.31 -11.27
CA GLU A 96 -10.96 1.55 -11.31
C GLU A 96 -11.75 0.34 -10.79
N ASP A 97 -11.45 -0.86 -11.31
CA ASP A 97 -12.09 -2.11 -10.87
C ASP A 97 -11.83 -2.36 -9.38
N PHE A 98 -10.58 -2.13 -8.95
CA PHE A 98 -10.21 -2.24 -7.56
C PHE A 98 -11.00 -1.24 -6.69
N CYS A 99 -11.01 0.04 -7.04
CA CYS A 99 -11.77 1.07 -6.30
C CYS A 99 -13.27 0.80 -6.29
N ALA A 100 -13.83 0.20 -7.35
CA ALA A 100 -15.24 -0.20 -7.41
C ALA A 100 -15.54 -1.35 -6.46
N SER A 101 -14.61 -2.30 -6.30
CA SER A 101 -14.76 -3.47 -5.42
C SER A 101 -14.79 -3.13 -3.92
N ILE A 102 -14.17 -2.01 -3.51
CA ILE A 102 -14.14 -1.57 -2.11
C ILE A 102 -15.59 -1.22 -1.71
N HIS A 103 -16.19 -1.96 -0.77
CA HIS A 103 -17.61 -1.93 -0.33
C HIS A 103 -18.66 -2.67 -1.20
N SER A 104 -18.31 -3.63 -2.05
CA SER A 104 -19.31 -4.65 -2.45
C SER A 104 -19.53 -5.72 -1.37
N SER A 105 -18.65 -5.77 -0.36
CA SER A 105 -18.77 -6.64 0.82
C SER A 105 -19.55 -5.96 1.95
N ASP A 106 -20.85 -5.73 1.76
CA ASP A 106 -21.75 -5.47 2.87
C ASP A 106 -22.34 -6.79 3.40
N ARG A 107 -22.10 -7.03 4.69
CA ARG A 107 -22.72 -8.03 5.59
C ARG A 107 -22.32 -9.50 5.40
N HIS A 108 -21.21 -9.89 6.03
CA HIS A 108 -21.27 -11.04 6.94
C HIS A 108 -21.13 -10.53 8.37
N VAL A 109 -22.28 -10.17 8.95
CA VAL A 109 -22.43 -10.04 10.39
C VAL A 109 -22.16 -11.44 10.96
N TRP A 110 -21.04 -11.60 11.66
CA TRP A 110 -20.84 -12.74 12.53
C TRP A 110 -21.94 -12.69 13.61
N LYS A 111 -23.00 -13.47 13.43
CA LYS A 111 -23.88 -13.79 14.55
C LYS A 111 -23.11 -14.74 15.47
N LYS A 112 -23.03 -14.36 16.74
CA LYS A 112 -22.52 -15.16 17.85
C LYS A 112 -23.24 -16.50 17.94
#